data_AF-A0A099Y964-F1
#
_entry.id   AF-A0A099Y964-F1
#
_cell.length_a   1.000
_cell.length_b   1.000
_cell.length_c   1.000
_cell.angle_alpha   90.00
_cell.angle_beta   90.00
_cell.angle_gamma   90.00
#
_symmetry.space_group_name_H-M   'P 1'
#
loop_
_entity.id
_entity.type
_entity.pdbx_description
1 polymer ?
#
loop_
_entity_poly.entity_id
_entity_poly.type
_entity_poly.pdbx_seq_one_letter_code
_entity_poly.pdbx_strand_id
1 'polypeptide(L)'
;MAYLSFADYFTEYKGAVSDEAEFTRLEAQAETVINNATRDFYRYNDLSADPDEFRVADFKQAVKEQVDYYAFAQSAKSYEIQQGEYKAVSIGRLSLTPADASAGLMPNGLCREAYELLAKHGLLFRGA
;
A
#
# COMPACT_ATOMS: atom_id res chain seq x y z
N MET A 1 -14.13 0.82 -2.53
CA MET A 1 -14.46 2.21 -2.18
C MET A 1 -13.12 2.84 -1.98
N ALA A 2 -12.73 3.79 -2.83
CA ALA A 2 -11.38 4.32 -2.76
C ALA A 2 -11.16 5.06 -1.44
N TYR A 3 -10.14 4.67 -0.68
CA TYR A 3 -9.81 5.32 0.59
C TYR A 3 -9.06 6.64 0.41
N LEU A 4 -8.52 6.84 -0.80
CA LEU A 4 -7.86 8.05 -1.26
C LEU A 4 -8.41 8.43 -2.63
N SER A 5 -8.77 9.70 -2.78
CA SER A 5 -8.97 10.27 -4.11
C SER A 5 -7.61 10.52 -4.78
N PHE A 6 -7.57 10.57 -6.11
CA PHE A 6 -6.34 10.93 -6.82
C PHE A 6 -5.83 12.32 -6.42
N ALA A 7 -6.75 13.27 -6.21
CA ALA A 7 -6.43 14.60 -5.72
C ALA A 7 -5.70 14.54 -4.38
N ASP A 8 -6.28 13.88 -3.37
CA ASP A 8 -5.68 13.77 -2.04
C ASP A 8 -4.34 13.03 -2.09
N TYR A 9 -4.28 11.92 -2.85
CA TYR A 9 -3.06 11.14 -3.05
C TYR A 9 -1.91 12.01 -3.55
N PHE A 10 -2.18 12.87 -4.55
CA PHE A 10 -1.15 13.72 -5.17
C PHE A 10 -0.84 14.98 -4.35
N THR A 11 -1.86 15.67 -3.84
CA THR A 11 -1.68 16.97 -3.16
C THR A 11 -1.32 16.83 -1.69
N GLU A 12 -2.03 16.00 -0.94
CA GLU A 12 -1.86 15.87 0.51
C GLU A 12 -0.77 14.86 0.84
N TYR A 13 -0.82 13.68 0.20
CA TYR A 13 0.06 12.55 0.52
C TYR A 13 1.33 12.49 -0.34
N LYS A 14 1.48 13.39 -1.33
CA LYS A 14 2.65 13.50 -2.22
C LYS A 14 3.02 12.17 -2.88
N GLY A 15 2.02 11.47 -3.38
CA GLY A 15 2.16 10.20 -4.10
C GLY A 15 3.06 10.28 -5.33
N ALA A 16 3.70 9.16 -5.68
CA ALA A 16 4.68 9.09 -6.76
C ALA A 16 4.06 8.98 -8.17
N VAL A 17 2.79 8.59 -8.28
CA VAL A 17 2.09 8.38 -9.56
C VAL A 17 1.41 9.68 -10.00
N SER A 18 1.77 10.18 -11.18
CA SER A 18 1.19 11.42 -11.74
C SER A 18 0.06 11.17 -12.76
N ASP A 19 -0.13 9.93 -13.19
CA ASP A 19 -1.20 9.53 -14.11
C ASP A 19 -2.40 8.96 -13.32
N GLU A 20 -3.58 9.56 -13.50
CA GLU A 20 -4.78 9.19 -12.75
C GLU A 20 -5.29 7.78 -13.09
N ALA A 21 -5.13 7.33 -14.34
CA ALA A 21 -5.58 6.00 -14.76
C ALA A 21 -4.68 4.91 -14.16
N GLU A 22 -3.37 5.15 -14.14
CA GLU A 22 -2.41 4.29 -13.44
C GLU A 22 -2.68 4.27 -11.94
N PHE A 23 -2.87 5.43 -11.32
CA PHE A 23 -3.25 5.51 -9.90
C PHE A 23 -4.50 4.69 -9.61
N THR A 24 -5.57 4.88 -10.38
CA THR A 24 -6.84 4.18 -10.18
C THR A 24 -6.66 2.66 -10.25
N ARG A 25 -5.86 2.18 -11.20
CA ARG A 25 -5.56 0.75 -11.34
C ARG A 25 -4.78 0.21 -10.14
N LEU A 26 -3.78 0.95 -9.67
CA LEU A 26 -2.93 0.54 -8.55
C LEU A 26 -3.64 0.65 -7.20
N GLU A 27 -4.46 1.68 -7.02
CA GLU A 27 -5.26 1.92 -5.80
C GLU A 27 -6.26 0.81 -5.58
N ALA A 28 -6.97 0.34 -6.62
CA ALA A 28 -7.88 -0.80 -6.50
C ALA A 28 -7.18 -2.08 -6.00
N GLN A 29 -5.93 -2.29 -6.42
CA GLN A 29 -5.12 -3.41 -5.95
C GLN A 29 -4.67 -3.19 -4.48
N ALA A 30 -4.24 -1.97 -4.15
CA ALA A 30 -3.81 -1.60 -2.80
C ALA A 30 -4.96 -1.72 -1.80
N GLU A 31 -6.16 -1.26 -2.17
CA GLU A 31 -7.41 -1.40 -1.41
C GLU A 31 -7.64 -2.87 -1.06
N THR A 32 -7.53 -3.77 -2.05
CA THR A 32 -7.75 -5.20 -1.84
C THR A 32 -6.79 -5.79 -0.81
N VAL A 33 -5.49 -5.49 -0.92
CA VAL A 33 -4.48 -6.04 0.00
C VAL A 33 -4.60 -5.45 1.40
N ILE A 34 -4.84 -4.15 1.52
CA ILE A 34 -5.03 -3.49 2.82
C ILE A 34 -6.29 -3.99 3.51
N ASN A 35 -7.40 -4.14 2.78
CA ASN A 35 -8.63 -4.70 3.34
C ASN A 35 -8.40 -6.12 3.86
N ASN A 36 -7.71 -6.97 3.08
CA ASN A 36 -7.38 -8.32 3.55
C ASN A 36 -6.50 -8.30 4.81
N ALA A 37 -5.46 -7.47 4.83
CA ALA A 37 -4.54 -7.37 5.95
C ALA A 37 -5.21 -6.82 7.23
N THR A 38 -6.23 -5.98 7.07
CA THR A 38 -6.99 -5.38 8.18
C THR A 38 -8.31 -6.09 8.50
N ARG A 39 -8.60 -7.22 7.84
CA ARG A 39 -9.90 -7.90 7.90
C ARG A 39 -11.09 -6.96 7.69
N ASP A 40 -11.00 -6.17 6.62
CA ASP A 40 -12.07 -5.30 6.15
C ASP A 40 -12.50 -4.24 7.19
N PHE A 41 -11.62 -3.85 8.12
CA PHE A 41 -11.95 -2.96 9.24
C PHE A 41 -12.73 -1.71 8.79
N TYR A 42 -12.23 -0.97 7.79
CA TYR A 42 -12.90 0.23 7.27
C TYR A 42 -13.95 -0.02 6.18
N ARG A 43 -14.23 -1.29 5.85
CA ARG A 43 -15.46 -1.64 5.11
C ARG A 43 -16.66 -1.81 6.04
N TYR A 44 -16.40 -2.16 7.31
CA TYR A 44 -17.42 -2.27 8.36
C TYR A 44 -17.52 -1.03 9.24
N ASN A 45 -16.46 -0.22 9.31
CA ASN A 45 -16.42 1.02 10.07
C ASN A 45 -16.24 2.20 9.12
N ASP A 46 -17.02 3.26 9.29
CA ASP A 46 -16.87 4.47 8.47
C ASP A 46 -15.54 5.17 8.83
N LEU A 47 -14.61 5.20 7.87
CA LEU A 47 -13.31 5.86 8.01
C LEU A 47 -13.45 7.34 8.37
N SER A 48 -14.49 8.02 7.89
CA SER A 48 -14.71 9.45 8.15
C SER A 48 -15.31 9.74 9.52
N ALA A 49 -15.91 8.73 10.16
CA ALA A 49 -16.50 8.82 11.50
C ALA A 49 -15.57 8.29 12.60
N ASP A 50 -14.35 7.87 12.24
CA ASP A 50 -13.38 7.36 13.20
C ASP A 50 -12.83 8.52 14.07
N PRO A 51 -12.98 8.45 15.41
CA PRO A 51 -12.50 9.51 16.30
C PRO A 51 -10.97 9.57 16.43
N ASP A 52 -10.25 8.52 16.02
CA ASP A 52 -8.79 8.51 16.04
C ASP A 52 -8.23 9.04 14.70
N GLU A 53 -8.02 10.35 14.66
CA GLU A 53 -7.49 11.04 13.47
C GLU A 53 -6.11 10.51 13.04
N PHE A 54 -5.28 10.07 14.00
CA PHE A 54 -3.95 9.52 13.69
C PHE A 54 -4.07 8.16 13.02
N ARG A 55 -5.01 7.32 13.47
CA ARG A 55 -5.30 6.03 12.83
C ARG A 55 -5.81 6.22 11.40
N VAL A 56 -6.72 7.17 11.18
CA VAL A 56 -7.22 7.50 9.84
C VAL A 56 -6.09 8.00 8.93
N ALA A 57 -5.26 8.91 9.44
CA ALA A 57 -4.14 9.47 8.67
C ALA A 57 -3.11 8.39 8.30
N ASP A 58 -2.72 7.54 9.25
CA ASP A 58 -1.75 6.47 9.02
C ASP A 58 -2.33 5.36 8.12
N PHE A 59 -3.64 5.08 8.22
CA PHE A 59 -4.31 4.14 7.31
C PHE A 59 -4.29 4.66 5.86
N LYS A 60 -4.64 5.93 5.64
CA LYS A 60 -4.54 6.56 4.32
C LYS A 60 -3.09 6.62 3.81
N GLN A 61 -2.14 6.94 4.68
CA GLN A 61 -0.71 6.88 4.34
C GLN A 61 -0.32 5.46 3.91
N ALA A 62 -0.79 4.41 4.58
CA ALA A 62 -0.52 3.03 4.21
C ALA A 62 -1.07 2.69 2.80
N VAL A 63 -2.27 3.19 2.45
CA VAL A 63 -2.81 3.06 1.09
C VAL A 63 -1.88 3.72 0.06
N LYS A 64 -1.44 4.95 0.32
CA LYS A 64 -0.47 5.63 -0.55
C LYS A 64 0.83 4.84 -0.69
N GLU A 65 1.43 4.39 0.42
CA GLU A 65 2.71 3.66 0.36
C GLU A 65 2.59 2.34 -0.41
N GLN A 66 1.43 1.69 -0.34
CA GLN A 66 1.16 0.49 -1.11
C GLN A 66 1.02 0.75 -2.61
N VAL A 67 0.37 1.87 -3.00
CA VAL A 67 0.28 2.32 -4.39
C VAL A 67 1.67 2.66 -4.95
N ASP A 68 2.46 3.43 -4.21
CA ASP A 68 3.82 3.81 -4.59
C ASP A 68 4.71 2.59 -4.77
N TYR A 69 4.59 1.60 -3.87
CA TYR A 69 5.29 0.33 -4.01
C TYR A 69 4.95 -0.39 -5.31
N TYR A 70 3.68 -0.47 -5.69
CA TYR A 70 3.30 -1.12 -6.95
C TYR A 70 3.77 -0.36 -8.19
N ALA A 71 3.74 0.98 -8.16
CA ALA A 71 4.28 1.81 -9.23
C ALA A 71 5.79 1.58 -9.38
N PHE A 72 6.50 1.54 -8.26
CA PHE A 72 7.93 1.29 -8.22
C PHE A 72 8.32 -0.12 -8.68
N ALA A 73 7.60 -1.14 -8.21
CA ALA A 73 7.81 -2.53 -8.61
C ALA A 73 7.35 -2.82 -10.05
N GLN A 74 6.70 -1.85 -10.72
CA GLN A 74 6.03 -1.99 -12.02
C GLN A 74 5.01 -3.15 -12.07
N SER A 75 4.55 -3.58 -10.90
CA SER A 75 3.75 -4.78 -10.76
C SER A 75 2.94 -4.72 -9.49
N ALA A 76 1.65 -5.06 -9.63
CA ALA A 76 0.67 -4.93 -8.56
C ALA A 76 0.47 -6.26 -7.81
N LYS A 77 1.03 -7.36 -8.33
CA LYS A 77 0.79 -8.71 -7.81
C LYS A 77 2.09 -9.43 -7.51
N SER A 78 2.14 -10.11 -6.38
CA SER A 78 3.32 -10.85 -5.91
C SER A 78 3.84 -11.86 -6.93
N TYR A 79 2.98 -12.49 -7.73
CA TYR A 79 3.40 -13.45 -8.77
C TYR A 79 3.90 -12.80 -10.06
N GLU A 80 3.44 -11.58 -10.39
CA GLU A 80 3.97 -10.78 -11.51
C GLU A 80 5.32 -10.18 -11.11
N ILE A 81 5.44 -9.74 -9.85
CA ILE A 81 6.68 -9.38 -9.18
C ILE A 81 7.67 -10.57 -9.24
N GLN A 82 7.25 -11.78 -8.91
CA GLN A 82 8.11 -12.98 -8.91
C GLN A 82 8.57 -13.45 -10.31
N GLN A 83 7.84 -13.09 -11.38
CA GLN A 83 8.18 -13.46 -12.77
C GLN A 83 8.87 -12.34 -13.56
N GLY A 84 8.85 -11.10 -13.06
CA GLY A 84 9.53 -9.98 -13.72
C GLY A 84 11.03 -9.98 -13.45
N GLU A 85 11.86 -9.95 -14.50
CA GLU A 85 13.26 -9.54 -14.36
C GLU A 85 13.30 -8.09 -13.88
N TYR A 86 13.53 -7.88 -12.59
CA TYR A 86 13.68 -6.53 -12.04
C TYR A 86 14.89 -5.85 -12.68
N LYS A 87 14.67 -4.74 -13.39
CA LYS A 87 15.71 -3.72 -13.51
C LYS A 87 15.80 -3.06 -12.14
N ALA A 88 17.00 -2.93 -11.58
CA ALA A 88 17.20 -2.18 -10.34
C ALA A 88 16.67 -0.74 -10.55
N VAL A 89 15.50 -0.42 -10.00
CA VAL A 89 14.94 0.92 -10.01
C VAL A 89 15.18 1.51 -8.62
N SER A 90 15.45 2.81 -8.57
CA SER A 90 15.49 3.57 -7.32
C SER A 90 14.51 4.73 -7.49
N ILE A 91 13.44 4.77 -6.69
CA ILE A 91 12.48 5.89 -6.65
C ILE A 91 12.57 6.51 -5.25
N GLY A 92 13.11 7.73 -5.19
CA GLY A 92 13.25 8.46 -3.94
C GLY A 92 14.15 7.75 -2.92
N ARG A 93 13.58 7.35 -1.78
CA ARG A 93 14.31 6.67 -0.68
C ARG A 93 14.24 5.13 -0.76
N LEU A 94 13.47 4.59 -1.70
CA LEU A 94 13.30 3.14 -1.89
C LEU A 94 14.28 2.65 -2.96
N SER A 95 15.18 1.75 -2.56
CA SER A 95 16.13 1.06 -3.44
C SER A 95 15.93 -0.44 -3.31
N LEU A 96 15.56 -1.11 -4.40
CA LEU A 96 15.53 -2.57 -4.47
C LEU A 96 16.71 -3.05 -5.32
N THR A 97 17.63 -3.77 -4.69
CA THR A 97 18.73 -4.44 -5.38
C THR A 97 18.36 -5.91 -5.55
N PRO A 98 18.44 -6.48 -6.77
CA PRO A 98 18.20 -7.89 -6.99
C PRO A 98 19.43 -8.68 -6.51
N ALA A 99 19.47 -8.98 -5.22
CA ALA A 99 20.42 -9.92 -4.63
C ALA A 99 19.60 -10.96 -3.86
N ASP A 100 19.53 -12.15 -4.45
CA ASP A 100 18.82 -13.34 -4.00
C ASP A 100 17.30 -13.21 -3.89
N ALA A 101 16.62 -14.30 -4.28
CA ALA A 101 15.17 -14.46 -4.31
C ALA A 101 14.55 -14.47 -2.90
N SER A 102 14.77 -13.39 -2.15
CA SER A 102 13.97 -12.99 -1.02
C SER A 102 12.74 -12.24 -1.56
N ALA A 103 11.88 -12.98 -2.25
CA ALA A 103 10.42 -12.85 -2.08
C ALA A 103 10.04 -13.24 -0.62
N GLY A 104 10.87 -12.83 0.33
CA GLY A 104 10.89 -13.18 1.73
C GLY A 104 9.94 -12.24 2.43
N LEU A 105 8.74 -12.77 2.67
CA LEU A 105 7.84 -12.33 3.73
C LEU A 105 7.44 -10.86 3.62
N MET A 106 6.77 -10.46 2.53
CA MET A 106 5.83 -9.34 2.62
C MET A 106 4.69 -9.80 3.56
N PRO A 107 4.66 -9.36 4.82
CA PRO A 107 3.70 -9.89 5.77
C PRO A 107 2.31 -9.41 5.34
N ASN A 108 1.39 -10.36 5.14
CA ASN A 108 0.06 -10.11 4.60
C ASN A 108 0.04 -9.44 3.21
N GLY A 109 1.12 -9.53 2.43
CA GLY A 109 1.22 -8.95 1.09
C GLY A 109 1.46 -7.43 1.06
N LEU A 110 1.69 -6.81 2.21
CA LEU A 110 1.92 -5.37 2.35
C LEU A 110 3.41 -5.01 2.18
N CYS A 111 3.68 -3.84 1.61
CA CYS A 111 5.01 -3.23 1.74
C CYS A 111 5.31 -2.93 3.21
N ARG A 112 6.59 -2.81 3.55
CA ARG A 112 7.05 -2.68 4.93
C ARG A 112 6.44 -1.44 5.59
N GLU A 113 6.41 -0.32 4.88
CA GLU A 113 5.91 0.96 5.35
C GLU A 113 4.41 0.88 5.66
N ALA A 114 3.61 0.31 4.76
CA ALA A 114 2.19 0.09 4.99
C ALA A 114 1.95 -0.86 6.19
N TYR A 115 2.74 -1.93 6.31
CA TYR A 115 2.66 -2.84 7.46
C TYR A 115 2.94 -2.13 8.79
N GLU A 116 4.02 -1.34 8.88
CA GLU A 116 4.40 -0.63 10.10
C GLU A 116 3.33 0.40 10.53
N LEU A 117 2.76 1.14 9.59
CA LEU A 117 1.68 2.11 9.83
C LEU A 117 0.40 1.42 10.36
N LEU A 118 0.00 0.30 9.76
CA LEU A 118 -1.17 -0.45 10.21
C LEU A 118 -0.92 -1.17 11.54
N ALA A 119 0.30 -1.67 11.77
CA ALA A 119 0.70 -2.35 13.00
C ALA A 119 0.64 -1.41 14.21
N LYS A 120 1.07 -0.15 14.03
CA LYS A 120 1.06 0.90 15.05
C LYS A 120 -0.30 1.09 15.70
N HIS A 121 -1.38 0.90 14.92
CA HIS A 121 -2.77 1.08 15.37
C HIS A 121 -3.50 -0.22 15.68
N GLY A 122 -2.80 -1.36 15.66
CA GLY A 122 -3.42 -2.67 15.90
C GLY A 122 -4.43 -3.07 14.82
N LEU A 123 -4.37 -2.45 13.62
CA LEU A 123 -5.28 -2.75 12.52
C LEU A 123 -4.94 -4.07 11.83
N LEU A 124 -3.71 -4.56 11.98
CA LEU A 124 -3.30 -5.81 11.38
C LEU A 124 -3.96 -7.00 12.07
N PHE A 125 -4.63 -7.81 11.26
CA PHE A 125 -5.14 -9.08 11.72
C PHE A 125 -4.01 -10.09 11.94
N ARG A 126 -3.92 -10.67 13.14
CA ARG A 126 -2.82 -11.58 13.54
C ARG A 126 -3.17 -13.08 13.53
N GLY A 127 -4.34 -13.47 13.03
CA GLY A 127 -4.87 -14.82 13.28
C GLY A 127 -5.67 -14.84 14.58
N ALA A 128 -6.65 -15.74 14.64
CA ALA A 128 -7.28 -16.17 15.89
C ALA A 128 -6.70 -17.55 16.21
#